data_AF-A0A5T0IEZ7-F1
#
_entry.id   AF-A0A5T0IEZ7-F1
#
_cell.length_a   1.000
_cell.length_b   1.000
_cell.length_c   1.000
_cell.angle_alpha   90.00
_cell.angle_beta   90.00
_cell.angle_gamma   90.00
#
_symmetry.space_group_name_H-M   'P 1'
#
loop_
_entity.id
_entity.type
_entity.pdbx_description
1 polymer ?
#
loop_
_entity_poly.entity_id
_entity_poly.type
_entity_poly.pdbx_seq_one_letter_code
_entity_poly.pdbx_strand_id
1 'polypeptide(L)'
;TSIKNNLQNINDDENDEQIDESKDIVTTEEELQGFYIVKSILASVSANLEDVSYKDTLSYFSILYQGKVTKWICRLYFNTSKKSISFPDGASYNIEKLEDIYQYKADIIKAFESRK
;
A
#
# COMPACT_ATOMS: atom_id res chain seq x y z
N THR A 1 -23.19 -0.03 -55.77
CA THR A 1 -21.88 0.24 -55.12
C THR A 1 -22.09 1.21 -53.98
N SER A 2 -21.33 1.04 -52.89
CA SER A 2 -21.41 1.72 -51.57
C SER A 2 -22.49 1.12 -50.64
N ILE A 3 -22.26 -0.06 -50.05
CA ILE A 3 -21.44 -0.37 -48.85
C ILE A 3 -21.94 0.34 -47.58
N LYS A 4 -22.72 -0.39 -46.79
CA LYS A 4 -22.81 -0.29 -45.32
C LYS A 4 -22.64 -1.70 -44.75
N ASN A 5 -21.66 -1.89 -43.86
CA ASN A 5 -21.59 -2.86 -42.78
C ASN A 5 -20.28 -2.58 -42.02
N ASN A 6 -20.28 -2.07 -40.78
CA ASN A 6 -20.72 -2.62 -39.48
C ASN A 6 -19.58 -3.40 -38.77
N LEU A 7 -18.89 -2.66 -37.89
CA LEU A 7 -18.41 -2.99 -36.55
C LEU A 7 -17.57 -4.28 -36.32
N GLN A 8 -16.27 -4.10 -36.02
CA GLN A 8 -15.55 -4.67 -34.87
C GLN A 8 -14.04 -4.33 -34.94
N ASN A 9 -13.49 -3.81 -33.83
CA ASN A 9 -12.07 -3.72 -33.48
C ASN A 9 -12.00 -2.90 -32.17
N ILE A 10 -11.41 -3.29 -31.04
CA ILE A 10 -10.41 -4.32 -30.73
C ILE A 10 -10.54 -4.62 -29.21
N ASN A 11 -10.64 -5.89 -28.83
CA ASN A 11 -10.24 -6.39 -27.50
C ASN A 11 -9.00 -7.26 -27.75
N ASP A 12 -7.88 -6.92 -27.13
CA ASP A 12 -6.66 -7.72 -26.90
C ASP A 12 -5.71 -6.69 -26.22
N ASP A 13 -5.05 -6.94 -25.11
CA ASP A 13 -4.25 -8.12 -24.85
C ASP A 13 -4.03 -8.26 -23.33
N GLU A 14 -4.18 -9.49 -22.87
CA GLU A 14 -3.94 -9.93 -21.51
C GLU A 14 -2.44 -9.91 -21.20
N ASN A 15 -2.01 -9.09 -20.23
CA ASN A 15 -0.66 -9.25 -19.68
C ASN A 15 -0.71 -10.23 -18.49
N ASP A 16 -0.87 -11.52 -18.80
CA ASP A 16 -0.53 -12.63 -17.90
C ASP A 16 0.99 -12.87 -18.04
N GLU A 17 1.79 -12.05 -17.36
CA GLU A 17 3.18 -12.38 -17.11
C GLU A 17 3.23 -13.36 -15.94
N GLN A 18 3.32 -14.65 -16.28
CA GLN A 18 3.89 -15.66 -15.40
C GLN A 18 5.28 -15.21 -14.94
N ILE A 19 5.40 -14.84 -13.67
CA ILE A 19 6.71 -14.65 -13.03
C ILE A 19 6.94 -15.83 -12.09
N ASP A 20 8.00 -16.56 -12.44
CA ASP A 20 8.57 -17.74 -11.83
C ASP A 20 8.85 -17.63 -10.32
N GLU A 21 8.78 -18.78 -9.67
CA GLU A 21 8.76 -19.03 -8.22
C GLU A 21 10.07 -18.71 -7.49
N SER A 22 10.36 -17.42 -7.35
CA SER A 22 11.19 -16.91 -6.27
C SER A 22 10.40 -15.84 -5.53
N LYS A 23 9.67 -16.26 -4.50
CA LYS A 23 9.04 -15.40 -3.49
C LYS A 23 10.11 -14.69 -2.66
N ASP A 24 10.98 -13.95 -3.34
CA ASP A 24 11.95 -13.07 -2.72
C ASP A 24 11.17 -11.85 -2.21
N ILE A 25 11.56 -11.33 -1.05
CA ILE A 25 10.94 -10.15 -0.47
C ILE A 25 11.50 -8.95 -1.25
N VAL A 26 10.91 -8.69 -2.41
CA VAL A 26 11.29 -7.56 -3.26
C VAL A 26 10.44 -6.37 -2.83
N THR A 27 11.05 -5.44 -2.10
CA THR A 27 10.42 -4.16 -1.80
C THR A 27 10.20 -3.40 -3.10
N THR A 28 8.94 -3.27 -3.50
CA THR A 28 8.55 -2.52 -4.69
C THR A 28 8.63 -1.02 -4.46
N GLU A 29 8.76 -0.26 -5.55
CA GLU A 29 8.76 1.20 -5.45
C GLU A 29 7.44 1.74 -4.88
N GLU A 30 6.32 1.09 -5.19
CA GLU A 30 5.00 1.45 -4.65
C GLU A 30 4.92 1.31 -3.13
N GLU A 31 5.51 0.24 -2.57
CA GLU A 31 5.60 0.04 -1.12
C GLU A 31 6.43 1.14 -0.45
N LEU A 32 7.54 1.50 -1.08
CA LEU A 32 8.41 2.55 -0.59
C LEU A 32 7.75 3.94 -0.69
N GLN A 33 7.02 4.21 -1.77
CA GLN A 33 6.22 5.43 -1.91
C GLN A 33 5.11 5.49 -0.85
N GLY A 34 4.38 4.39 -0.62
CA GLY A 34 3.40 4.28 0.45
C GLY A 34 4.01 4.54 1.83
N PHE A 35 5.21 4.01 2.09
CA PHE A 35 5.96 4.30 3.31
C PHE A 35 6.27 5.79 3.46
N TYR A 36 6.76 6.45 2.41
CA TYR A 36 7.07 7.88 2.47
C TYR A 36 5.82 8.75 2.67
N ILE A 37 4.68 8.36 2.11
CA ILE A 37 3.39 9.04 2.34
C ILE A 37 3.03 8.95 3.83
N VAL A 38 3.02 7.74 4.40
CA VAL A 38 2.72 7.54 5.82
C VAL A 38 3.73 8.29 6.70
N LYS A 39 5.02 8.24 6.35
CA LYS A 39 6.09 8.95 7.05
C LYS A 39 5.87 10.47 7.03
N SER A 40 5.41 11.02 5.90
CA SER A 40 5.09 12.45 5.76
C SER A 40 3.87 12.87 6.58
N ILE A 41 2.85 12.01 6.65
CA ILE A 41 1.68 12.22 7.53
C ILE A 41 2.12 12.25 9.00
N LEU A 42 2.98 11.30 9.40
CA LEU A 42 3.50 11.24 10.77
C LEU A 42 4.41 12.43 11.11
N ALA A 43 5.19 12.93 10.14
CA ALA A 43 5.98 14.14 10.32
C ALA A 43 5.11 15.36 10.67
N SER A 44 3.90 15.44 10.13
CA SER A 44 2.96 16.55 10.40
C SER A 44 2.42 16.55 11.83
N VAL A 45 2.51 15.44 12.58
CA VAL A 45 2.05 15.31 13.98
C VAL A 45 3.20 15.26 14.99
N SER A 46 4.38 15.80 14.62
CA SER A 46 5.58 15.82 15.46
C SER A 46 6.09 14.43 15.86
N ALA A 47 5.89 13.41 15.03
CA ALA A 47 6.54 12.12 15.20
C ALA A 47 8.02 12.22 14.82
N ASN A 48 8.91 11.59 15.59
CA ASN A 48 10.30 11.43 15.19
C ASN A 48 10.36 10.43 14.03
N LEU A 49 10.85 10.90 12.88
CA LEU A 49 10.95 10.10 11.67
C LEU A 49 11.94 8.94 11.78
N GLU A 50 12.88 9.03 12.73
CA GLU A 50 13.85 7.97 13.06
C GLU A 50 13.17 6.78 13.76
N ASP A 51 12.10 7.03 14.50
CA ASP A 51 11.33 5.96 15.14
C ASP A 51 10.41 5.25 14.14
N VAL A 52 10.20 5.80 12.94
CA VAL A 52 9.35 5.19 11.91
C VAL A 52 10.21 4.30 11.01
N SER A 53 10.06 2.99 11.17
CA SER A 53 10.73 1.97 10.36
C SER A 53 9.70 1.19 9.55
N TYR A 54 10.17 0.41 8.59
CA TYR A 54 9.32 -0.55 7.89
C TYR A 54 9.92 -1.96 7.98
N LYS A 55 9.05 -2.95 7.83
CA LYS A 55 9.42 -4.35 7.68
C LYS A 55 8.61 -4.90 6.53
N ASP A 56 9.32 -5.25 5.48
CA ASP A 56 8.75 -5.92 4.34
C ASP A 56 8.54 -7.42 4.66
N THR A 57 7.42 -7.95 4.20
CA THR A 57 7.08 -9.37 4.29
C THR A 57 6.39 -9.78 3.00
N LEU A 58 6.47 -11.06 2.67
CA LEU A 58 5.89 -11.60 1.45
C LEU A 58 4.40 -11.23 1.24
N SER A 59 3.64 -11.13 2.33
CA SER A 59 2.20 -10.89 2.26
C SER A 59 1.80 -9.43 2.48
N TYR A 60 2.66 -8.63 3.10
CA TYR A 60 2.35 -7.25 3.47
C TYR A 60 3.59 -6.47 3.88
N PHE A 61 3.51 -5.16 3.70
CA PHE A 61 4.50 -4.20 4.12
C PHE A 61 4.09 -3.55 5.45
N SER A 62 4.81 -3.84 6.53
CA SER A 62 4.50 -3.32 7.86
C SER A 62 5.24 -2.04 8.16
N ILE A 63 4.52 -1.00 8.55
CA ILE A 63 5.12 0.24 9.07
C ILE A 63 5.14 0.16 10.60
N LEU A 64 6.34 0.24 11.16
CA LEU A 64 6.63 0.03 12.57
C LEU A 64 7.01 1.34 13.26
N TYR A 65 6.68 1.43 14.55
CA TYR A 65 7.14 2.47 15.44
C TYR A 65 8.20 1.92 16.41
N GLN A 66 9.30 2.65 16.57
CA GLN A 66 10.49 2.29 17.34
C GLN A 66 11.08 0.92 16.94
N GLY A 67 10.91 0.50 15.69
CA GLY A 67 11.33 -0.81 15.20
C GLY A 67 10.67 -2.02 15.88
N LYS A 68 9.62 -1.84 16.69
CA LYS A 68 8.95 -2.93 17.41
C LYS A 68 7.79 -3.49 16.60
N VAL A 69 7.82 -4.80 16.34
CA VAL A 69 6.75 -5.51 15.60
C VAL A 69 5.37 -5.44 16.28
N THR A 70 5.34 -5.29 17.60
CA THR A 70 4.10 -5.10 18.36
C THR A 70 3.52 -3.69 18.21
N LYS A 71 4.37 -2.72 17.84
CA LYS A 71 3.99 -1.32 17.63
C LYS A 71 3.91 -0.97 16.15
N TRP A 72 3.09 -1.70 15.39
CA TRP A 72 2.93 -1.48 13.94
C TRP A 72 1.84 -0.46 13.62
N ILE A 73 2.18 0.69 13.05
CA ILE A 73 1.23 1.79 12.78
C ILE A 73 0.16 1.36 11.77
N CYS A 74 0.59 0.81 10.63
CA CYS A 74 -0.29 0.29 9.59
C CYS A 74 0.41 -0.83 8.81
N ARG A 75 -0.38 -1.59 8.06
CA ARG A 75 0.08 -2.62 7.12
C ARG A 75 -0.46 -2.31 5.75
N LEU A 76 0.41 -2.27 4.76
CA LEU A 76 0.06 -2.07 3.36
C LEU A 76 0.09 -3.43 2.67
N TYR A 77 -0.97 -3.75 1.95
CA TYR A 77 -1.10 -4.96 1.16
C TYR A 77 -1.11 -4.53 -0.30
N PHE A 78 0.07 -4.48 -0.93
CA PHE A 78 0.22 -4.12 -2.35
C PHE A 78 0.46 -5.34 -3.24
N ASN A 79 0.92 -6.45 -2.68
CA ASN A 79 1.21 -7.70 -3.39
C ASN A 79 -0.04 -8.51 -3.78
N THR A 80 -1.24 -7.97 -3.53
CA THR A 80 -2.52 -8.62 -3.84
C THR A 80 -3.24 -7.87 -4.94
N SER A 81 -4.05 -8.56 -5.75
CA SER A 81 -4.85 -7.95 -6.83
C SER A 81 -5.74 -6.79 -6.34
N LYS A 82 -6.06 -6.77 -5.03
CA LYS A 82 -6.72 -5.67 -4.35
C LYS A 82 -5.75 -5.03 -3.37
N LYS A 83 -5.40 -3.76 -3.59
CA LYS A 83 -4.54 -3.03 -2.68
C LYS A 83 -5.34 -2.61 -1.45
N SER A 84 -4.75 -2.73 -0.27
CA SER A 84 -5.45 -2.35 0.97
C SER A 84 -4.50 -1.89 2.06
N ILE A 85 -5.02 -1.08 2.97
CA ILE A 85 -4.34 -0.65 4.19
C ILE A 85 -5.11 -1.18 5.40
N SER A 86 -4.41 -1.82 6.32
CA SER A 86 -4.98 -2.25 7.60
C SER A 86 -4.35 -1.54 8.77
N PHE A 87 -5.17 -1.33 9.79
CA PHE A 87 -4.85 -0.64 11.02
C PHE A 87 -5.01 -1.58 12.22
N PRO A 88 -4.33 -1.30 13.33
CA PRO A 88 -4.41 -2.14 14.53
C PRO A 88 -5.76 -2.14 15.23
N ASP A 89 -6.60 -1.15 14.95
CA ASP A 89 -7.98 -1.06 15.43
C ASP A 89 -8.89 -2.12 14.78
N GLY A 90 -8.37 -2.92 13.85
CA GLY A 90 -9.12 -3.89 13.05
C GLY A 90 -9.73 -3.28 11.79
N ALA A 91 -9.62 -1.96 11.60
CA ALA A 91 -10.05 -1.29 10.39
C ALA A 91 -9.16 -1.67 9.19
N SER A 92 -9.79 -2.01 8.07
CA SER A 92 -9.11 -2.29 6.81
C SER A 92 -9.86 -1.61 5.68
N TYR A 93 -9.12 -0.91 4.83
CA TYR A 93 -9.65 -0.12 3.74
C TYR A 93 -9.00 -0.54 2.43
N ASN A 94 -9.81 -0.69 1.39
CA ASN A 94 -9.29 -0.85 0.03
C ASN A 94 -8.78 0.49 -0.47
N ILE A 95 -7.66 0.45 -1.18
CA ILE A 95 -7.05 1.59 -1.85
C ILE A 95 -6.84 1.19 -3.30
N GLU A 96 -7.15 2.09 -4.23
CA GLU A 96 -6.89 1.84 -5.65
C GLU A 96 -5.58 2.54 -6.05
N LYS A 97 -5.34 3.71 -5.46
CA LYS A 97 -4.15 4.53 -5.68
C LYS A 97 -3.40 4.79 -4.38
N LEU A 98 -2.10 5.06 -4.49
CA LEU A 98 -1.27 5.46 -3.34
C LEU A 98 -1.77 6.75 -2.68
N GLU A 99 -2.39 7.64 -3.46
CA GLU A 99 -2.98 8.89 -2.99
C GLU A 99 -4.13 8.66 -1.98
N ASP A 100 -4.81 7.52 -2.05
CA ASP A 100 -5.91 7.20 -1.13
C ASP A 100 -5.43 7.06 0.33
N ILE A 101 -4.13 6.79 0.56
CA ILE A 101 -3.53 6.75 1.89
C ILE A 101 -3.75 8.07 2.65
N TYR A 102 -3.77 9.22 1.95
CA TYR A 102 -4.03 10.53 2.56
C TYR A 102 -5.44 10.66 3.14
N GLN A 103 -6.41 9.93 2.60
CA GLN A 103 -7.78 9.94 3.11
C GLN A 103 -7.84 9.32 4.52
N TYR A 104 -6.99 8.32 4.77
CA TYR A 104 -6.89 7.60 6.05
C TYR A 104 -5.87 8.22 7.02
N LYS A 105 -5.47 9.48 6.80
CA LYS A 105 -4.53 10.18 7.70
C LYS A 105 -4.97 10.16 9.16
N ALA A 106 -6.28 10.27 9.41
CA ALA A 106 -6.83 10.31 10.76
C ALA A 106 -6.59 8.97 11.49
N ASP A 107 -6.80 7.85 10.80
CA ASP A 107 -6.55 6.50 11.33
C ASP A 107 -5.06 6.24 11.54
N ILE A 108 -4.20 6.73 10.63
CA ILE A 108 -2.73 6.66 10.79
C ILE A 108 -2.30 7.41 12.06
N ILE A 109 -2.79 8.63 12.25
CA ILE A 109 -2.47 9.46 13.42
C ILE A 109 -3.00 8.79 14.69
N LYS A 110 -4.26 8.32 14.70
CA LYS A 110 -4.86 7.60 15.83
C LYS A 110 -4.03 6.36 16.21
N ALA A 111 -3.60 5.58 15.21
CA ALA A 111 -2.79 4.37 15.41
C ALA A 111 -1.38 4.67 15.93
N PHE A 112 -0.84 5.85 15.61
CA PHE A 112 0.41 6.37 16.16
C PHE A 112 0.23 6.86 17.60
N GLU A 113 -0.76 7.71 17.87
CA GLU A 113 -1.02 8.28 19.20
C GLU A 113 -1.32 7.21 20.24
N SER A 114 -2.03 6.15 19.85
CA SER A 114 -2.32 5.00 20.73
C SER A 114 -1.06 4.22 21.16
N ARG A 115 0.12 4.52 20.59
CA ARG A 115 1.38 3.79 20.80
C ARG A 115 2.59 4.64 21.14
N LYS A 116 2.44 5.96 21.05
CA LYS A 116 3.39 6.95 21.56
C LYS A 116 3.64 6.67 23.04
#